data_AF-A0A2R6G698-F1
#
_entry.id   AF-A0A2R6G698-F1
#
_cell.length_a   1.000
_cell.length_b   1.000
_cell.length_c   1.000
_cell.angle_alpha   90.00
_cell.angle_beta   90.00
_cell.angle_gamma   90.00
#
_symmetry.space_group_name_H-M   'P 1'
#
loop_
_entity.id
_entity.type
_entity.pdbx_description
1 polymer ?
#
loop_
_entity_poly.entity_id
_entity_poly.type
_entity_poly.pdbx_seq_one_letter_code
_entity_poly.pdbx_strand_id
1 'polypeptide(L)' 'MEFDTTVTAVGFLVLLAVLLGGTFTSPMSQGTKMMVAGGQVLFLALALLLGVKHGQYRATH' A
#
# COMPACT_ATOMS: atom_id res chain seq x y z
N MET A 1 21.04 8.08 -0.91
CA MET A 1 20.39 6.84 -0.45
C MET A 1 20.17 5.98 -1.67
N GLU A 2 20.57 4.72 -1.64
CA GLU A 2 20.24 3.78 -2.71
C GLU A 2 18.74 3.47 -2.67
N PHE A 3 18.07 3.57 -3.82
CA PHE A 3 16.66 3.25 -3.91
C PHE A 3 16.49 1.77 -4.27
N ASP A 4 15.88 1.01 -3.37
CA ASP A 4 15.55 -0.40 -3.58
C ASP A 4 14.04 -0.57 -3.80
N THR A 5 13.68 -1.03 -5.00
CA THR A 5 12.29 -1.24 -5.39
C THR A 5 11.68 -2.44 -4.65
N THR A 6 12.47 -3.49 -4.40
CA THR A 6 12.04 -4.70 -3.70
C THR A 6 11.71 -4.38 -2.25
N VAL A 7 12.59 -3.67 -1.54
CA VAL A 7 12.36 -3.26 -0.16
C VAL A 7 11.12 -2.37 -0.06
N THR A 8 10.96 -1.42 -0.99
CA THR A 8 9.78 -0.55 -1.04
C THR A 8 8.49 -1.35 -1.26
N ALA A 9 8.47 -2.27 -2.22
CA ALA A 9 7.31 -3.11 -2.51
C ALA A 9 6.93 -4.01 -1.32
N VAL A 10 7.91 -4.65 -0.69
CA VAL A 10 7.68 -5.49 0.50
C VAL A 10 7.12 -4.65 1.64
N GLY A 11 7.67 -3.46 1.90
CA GLY A 11 7.15 -2.55 2.91
C GLY A 11 5.68 -2.17 2.68
N PHE A 12 5.29 -1.89 1.43
CA PHE A 12 3.91 -1.61 1.07
C PHE A 12 2.98 -2.82 1.22
N LEU A 13 3.45 -4.03 0.90
CA LEU A 13 2.68 -5.26 1.11
C LEU A 13 2.43 -5.54 2.59
N VAL A 14 3.43 -5.34 3.44
CA VAL A 14 3.29 -5.46 4.90
C VAL A 14 2.27 -4.44 5.41
N LEU A 15 2.38 -3.18 4.97
CA LEU A 15 1.42 -2.14 5.34
C LEU A 15 -0.01 -2.48 4.90
N LEU A 16 -0.18 -2.98 3.67
CA LEU A 16 -1.47 -3.44 3.16
C LEU A 16 -2.04 -4.56 4.02
N ALA A 17 -1.23 -5.55 4.40
CA ALA A 17 -1.67 -6.67 5.22
C ALA A 17 -2.17 -6.20 6.60
N VAL A 18 -1.46 -5.26 7.24
CA VAL A 18 -1.88 -4.67 8.53
C VAL A 18 -3.21 -3.92 8.38
N LEU A 19 -3.35 -3.12 7.32
CA LEU A 19 -4.56 -2.34 7.06
C LEU A 19 -5.77 -3.22 6.76
N LEU A 20 -5.60 -4.27 5.94
CA LEU A 20 -6.64 -5.25 5.66
C LEU A 20 -7.02 -6.02 6.93
N GLY A 21 -6.03 -6.42 7.74
CA GLY A 21 -6.26 -7.06 9.03
C GLY A 21 -7.21 -6.24 9.90
N GLY A 22 -6.91 -4.95 10.09
CA GLY A 22 -7.77 -4.03 10.84
C GLY A 22 -9.18 -3.89 10.25
N THR A 23 -9.29 -3.77 8.93
CA THR A 23 -10.59 -3.70 8.22
C THR A 23 -11.42 -4.95 8.47
N PHE A 24 -10.85 -6.14 8.36
CA PHE A 24 -11.60 -7.39 8.50
C PHE A 24 -11.97 -7.71 9.96
N THR A 25 -11.14 -7.30 10.94
CA THR A 25 -11.46 -7.47 12.37
C THR A 25 -12.39 -6.40 12.93
N SER A 26 -12.67 -5.32 12.18
CA SER A 26 -13.57 -4.25 12.63
C SER A 26 -15.03 -4.73 12.79
N PRO A 27 -15.86 -4.04 13.60
CA PRO A 27 -17.29 -4.34 13.75
C PRO A 27 -18.16 -3.81 12.61
N MET A 28 -17.56 -3.44 11.46
CA MET A 28 -18.29 -2.90 10.31
C MET A 28 -19.11 -3.98 9.60
N SER A 29 -20.14 -3.56 8.85
CA SER A 29 -20.88 -4.48 7.98
C SER A 29 -19.96 -5.09 6.90
N GLN A 30 -20.27 -6.30 6.44
CA GLN A 30 -19.46 -6.96 5.41
C GLN A 30 -19.38 -6.14 4.11
N GLY A 31 -20.48 -5.50 3.70
CA GLY A 31 -20.49 -4.64 2.52
C GLY A 31 -19.52 -3.46 2.64
N THR A 32 -19.50 -2.81 3.81
CA THR A 32 -18.57 -1.71 4.07
C THR A 32 -17.12 -2.19 4.15
N LYS A 33 -16.85 -3.36 4.74
CA LYS A 33 -15.50 -3.96 4.79
C LYS A 33 -14.95 -4.17 3.38
N MET A 34 -15.73 -4.77 2.48
CA MET A 34 -15.29 -5.05 1.12
C MET A 34 -15.02 -3.76 0.32
N MET A 35 -15.86 -2.74 0.49
CA MET A 35 -15.64 -1.43 -0.14
C MET A 35 -14.35 -0.77 0.34
N VAL A 36 -14.12 -0.73 1.65
CA VAL A 36 -12.92 -0.14 2.24
C VAL A 36 -11.67 -0.94 1.87
N ALA A 37 -11.72 -2.26 1.96
CA ALA A 37 -10.63 -3.14 1.55
C ALA A 37 -10.26 -2.93 0.07
N GLY A 38 -11.26 -2.82 -0.81
CA GLY A 38 -11.04 -2.50 -2.22
C GLY A 38 -10.35 -1.14 -2.41
N GLY A 39 -10.80 -0.11 -1.69
CA GLY A 39 -10.19 1.21 -1.71
C GLY A 39 -8.75 1.22 -1.19
N GLN A 40 -8.46 0.45 -0.12
CA GLN A 40 -7.12 0.30 0.43
C GLN A 40 -6.16 -0.32 -0.59
N VAL A 41 -6.58 -1.39 -1.27
CA VAL A 41 -5.77 -2.05 -2.31
C VAL A 41 -5.48 -1.10 -3.46
N LEU A 42 -6.50 -0.42 -3.99
CA LEU A 42 -6.34 0.54 -5.10
C LEU A 42 -5.40 1.69 -4.73
N PHE A 43 -5.63 2.31 -3.58
CA PHE A 43 -4.83 3.45 -3.15
C PHE A 43 -3.37 3.05 -2.90
N LEU A 44 -3.12 1.94 -2.21
CA LEU A 44 -1.75 1.49 -1.95
C LEU A 44 -1.01 1.08 -3.23
N ALA A 45 -1.71 0.48 -4.21
CA ALA A 45 -1.13 0.19 -5.50
C ALA A 45 -0.68 1.48 -6.21
N LEU A 46 -1.55 2.50 -6.25
CA LEU A 46 -1.22 3.80 -6.85
C LEU A 46 -0.08 4.51 -6.11
N ALA A 47 -0.13 4.52 -4.78
CA ALA A 47 0.90 5.13 -3.95
C ALA A 47 2.25 4.41 -4.10
N LEU A 48 2.28 3.09 -4.23
CA LEU A 48 3.50 2.33 -4.51
C LEU A 48 4.08 2.71 -5.88
N LEU A 49 3.25 2.75 -6.92
CA LEU A 49 3.70 3.13 -8.27
C LEU A 49 4.32 4.53 -8.29
N LEU A 50 3.65 5.51 -7.68
CA LEU A 50 4.14 6.88 -7.61
C LEU A 50 5.39 7.00 -6.73
N GLY A 51 5.39 6.32 -5.58
CA GLY A 51 6.51 6.30 -4.65
C GLY A 51 7.78 5.71 -5.27
N VAL A 52 7.65 4.62 -6.04
CA VAL A 52 8.76 4.03 -6.78
C VAL A 52 9.34 5.01 -7.80
N LYS A 53 8.48 5.67 -8.59
CA LYS A 53 8.94 6.68 -9.56
C LYS A 53 9.63 7.86 -8.89
N HIS A 54 9.08 8.35 -7.79
CA HIS A 54 9.68 9.43 -7.02
C HIS A 54 11.04 9.02 -6.40
N GLY A 55 11.14 7.79 -5.89
CA GLY A 55 12.39 7.23 -5.35
C GLY A 55 13.47 7.08 -6.41
N GLN A 56 13.12 6.55 -7.59
CA GLN A 56 14.01 6.46 -8.74
C GLN A 56 14.52 7.84 -9.20
N TYR A 57 13.64 8.84 -9.27
CA TYR A 57 14.02 10.21 -9.62
C TYR A 57 15.06 10.78 -8.65
N ARG A 58 14.80 10.70 -7.33
CA ARG A 58 15.73 11.17 -6.28
C ARG A 58 17.05 10.41 -6.19
N ALA A 59 17.09 9.17 -6.64
CA ALA A 59 18.31 8.37 -6.66
C ALA A 59 19.20 8.72 -7.87
N THR A 60 18.64 9.36 -8.89
CA THR A 60 19.32 9.65 -10.17
C THR A 60 19.60 11.14 -10.39
N HIS A 61 18.99 12.04 -9.61
CA HIS A 61 19.13 13.49 -9.66
C HIS A 61 19.20 14.05 -8.25
#